data_AF-A0A2V9LD38-F1
#
_entry.id   AF-A0A2V9LD38-F1
#
_cell.length_a   1.000
_cell.length_b   1.000
_cell.length_c   1.000
_cell.angle_alpha   90.00
_cell.angle_beta   90.00
_cell.angle_gamma   90.00
#
_symmetry.space_group_name_H-M   'P 1'
#
loop_
_entity.id
_entity.type
_entity.pdbx_description
1 polymer ?
#
loop_
_entity_poly.entity_id
_entity_poly.type
_entity_poly.pdbx_seq_one_letter_code
_entity_poly.pdbx_strand_id
1 'polypeptide(L)'
;MPSEADERAHRIERAFTLLPENELIHPEWRRLVLGHAVSGAQVHDARLVAAMHVHGVTHLLTLNVRDFARYPGITVVHPQTVL
;
A
#
# COMPACT_ATOMS: atom_id res chain seq x y z
N MET A 1 -12.73 -10.92 -18.97
CA MET A 1 -13.59 -11.97 -18.34
C MET A 1 -12.99 -12.34 -16.98
N PRO A 2 -13.76 -12.87 -16.00
CA PRO A 2 -13.21 -13.25 -14.70
C PRO A 2 -11.97 -14.17 -14.77
N SER A 3 -11.95 -15.10 -15.73
CA SER A 3 -10.80 -15.99 -15.99
C SER A 3 -9.52 -15.25 -16.38
N GLU A 4 -9.61 -14.26 -17.26
CA GLU A 4 -8.46 -13.46 -17.68
C GLU A 4 -7.90 -12.61 -16.52
N ALA A 5 -8.77 -12.13 -15.63
CA ALA A 5 -8.33 -11.40 -14.44
C ALA A 5 -7.59 -12.32 -13.47
N ASP A 6 -8.09 -13.54 -13.27
CA ASP A 6 -7.46 -14.56 -12.43
C ASP A 6 -6.08 -14.99 -12.95
N GLU A 7 -5.94 -15.21 -14.26
CA GLU A 7 -4.65 -15.51 -14.90
C GLU A 7 -3.62 -14.38 -14.76
N ARG A 8 -4.08 -13.12 -14.75
CA ARG A 8 -3.21 -11.96 -14.52
C ARG A 8 -2.80 -11.85 -13.05
N ALA A 9 -3.73 -12.07 -12.12
CA ALA A 9 -3.46 -12.09 -10.69
C ALA A 9 -2.40 -13.14 -10.33
N HIS A 10 -2.59 -14.39 -10.78
CA HIS A 10 -1.63 -15.48 -10.56
C HIS A 10 -0.22 -15.16 -11.08
N ARG A 11 -0.09 -14.42 -12.18
CA ARG A 11 1.23 -14.00 -12.68
C ARG A 11 1.93 -13.03 -11.72
N ILE A 12 1.19 -12.10 -11.14
CA ILE A 12 1.71 -11.14 -10.16
C ILE A 12 2.05 -11.89 -8.86
N GLU A 13 1.16 -12.72 -8.35
CA GLU A 13 1.36 -13.49 -7.12
C GLU A 13 2.55 -14.45 -7.19
N ARG A 14 2.90 -14.93 -8.39
CA ARG A 14 4.12 -15.73 -8.62
C ARG A 14 5.39 -14.90 -8.72
N ALA A 15 5.29 -13.63 -9.11
CA ALA A 15 6.44 -12.75 -9.31
C ALA A 15 6.82 -11.96 -8.06
N PHE A 16 5.90 -11.80 -7.11
CA PHE A 16 6.07 -10.98 -5.92
C PHE A 16 5.74 -11.76 -4.65
N THR A 17 6.37 -11.37 -3.54
CA THR A 17 6.00 -11.89 -2.21
C THR A 17 4.72 -11.20 -1.73
N LEU A 18 3.69 -11.99 -1.45
CA LEU A 18 2.48 -11.51 -0.78
C LEU A 18 2.75 -11.39 0.73
N LEU A 19 2.72 -10.17 1.25
CA LEU A 19 2.86 -9.92 2.67
C LEU A 19 1.50 -10.12 3.36
N PRO A 20 1.39 -11.02 4.36
CA PRO A 20 0.11 -11.35 4.97
C PRO A 20 -0.40 -10.22 5.85
N GLU A 21 -1.72 -10.09 5.92
CA GLU A 21 -2.39 -9.28 6.93
C GLU A 21 -2.13 -9.87 8.33
N ASN A 22 -1.99 -9.01 9.34
CA ASN A 22 -1.84 -9.43 10.74
C ASN A 22 -2.43 -8.39 11.70
N GLU A 23 -2.54 -8.77 12.97
CA GLU A 23 -3.17 -7.97 14.02
C GLU A 23 -2.47 -6.63 14.32
N LEU A 24 -1.19 -6.48 13.97
CA LEU A 24 -0.41 -5.26 14.18
C LEU A 24 -0.81 -4.14 13.20
N ILE A 25 -1.42 -4.49 12.05
CA ILE A 25 -1.78 -3.53 11.00
C ILE A 25 -2.93 -2.62 11.45
N HIS A 26 -3.90 -3.14 12.19
CA HIS A 26 -5.06 -2.34 12.60
C HIS A 26 -4.70 -1.20 13.59
N PRO A 27 -3.92 -1.43 14.66
CA PRO A 27 -3.44 -0.34 15.52
C PRO A 27 -2.65 0.73 14.76
N GLU A 28 -1.76 0.32 13.85
CA GLU A 28 -0.97 1.24 13.04
C GLU A 28 -1.85 2.04 12.07
N TRP A 29 -2.81 1.39 11.43
CA TRP A 29 -3.80 2.04 10.59
C TRP A 29 -4.61 3.08 11.38
N ARG A 30 -5.07 2.74 12.59
CA ARG A 30 -5.80 3.70 13.45
C ARG A 30 -4.93 4.89 13.82
N ARG A 31 -3.64 4.67 14.10
CA ARG A 31 -2.66 5.73 14.35
C ARG A 31 -2.54 6.67 13.15
N LEU A 32 -2.44 6.13 11.94
CA LEU A 32 -2.37 6.92 10.70
C LEU A 32 -3.68 7.66 10.41
N VAL A 33 -4.83 7.01 10.61
CA VAL A 33 -6.14 7.63 10.38
C VAL A 33 -6.32 8.88 11.26
N LEU A 34 -6.01 8.76 12.55
CA LEU A 34 -6.11 9.88 13.48
C LEU A 34 -5.02 10.94 13.22
N GLY A 35 -3.77 10.50 13.05
CA GLY A 35 -2.63 11.39 12.87
C GLY A 35 -2.67 12.21 11.56
N HIS A 36 -3.36 11.70 10.54
CA HIS A 36 -3.50 12.36 9.25
C HIS A 36 -4.95 12.76 8.93
N ALA A 37 -5.88 12.75 9.90
CA ALA A 37 -7.29 13.11 9.66
C ALA A 37 -7.89 12.42 8.41
N VAL A 38 -7.58 11.13 8.23
CA VAL A 38 -8.01 10.36 7.06
C VAL A 38 -9.52 10.13 7.14
N SER A 39 -10.22 10.34 6.03
CA SER A 39 -11.66 10.10 5.92
C SER A 39 -12.05 9.71 4.50
N GLY A 40 -13.23 9.09 4.36
CA GLY A 40 -13.75 8.66 3.06
C GLY A 40 -12.85 7.64 2.36
N ALA A 41 -12.65 7.78 1.06
CA ALA A 41 -11.91 6.81 0.24
C ALA A 41 -10.42 6.64 0.64
N GLN A 42 -9.82 7.63 1.31
CA GLN A 42 -8.40 7.60 1.71
C GLN A 42 -8.10 6.56 2.81
N VAL A 43 -9.13 5.96 3.44
CA VAL A 43 -8.94 4.93 4.47
C VAL A 43 -8.21 3.70 3.95
N HIS A 44 -8.38 3.38 2.65
CA HIS A 44 -7.72 2.26 2.00
C HIS A 44 -6.22 2.54 1.80
N ASP A 45 -5.85 3.74 1.37
CA ASP A 45 -4.45 4.14 1.21
C ASP A 45 -3.72 4.14 2.56
N ALA A 46 -4.36 4.67 3.61
CA ALA A 46 -3.83 4.63 4.97
C ALA A 46 -3.60 3.18 5.45
N ARG A 47 -4.48 2.24 5.04
CA ARG A 47 -4.34 0.84 5.41
C ARG A 47 -3.19 0.16 4.70
N LEU A 48 -2.95 0.49 3.43
CA LEU A 48 -1.76 0.03 2.71
C LEU A 48 -0.49 0.52 3.38
N VAL A 49 -0.41 1.81 3.76
CA VAL A 49 0.76 2.36 4.46
C VAL A 49 0.95 1.72 5.83
N ALA A 50 -0.12 1.42 6.56
CA ALA A 50 -0.01 0.69 7.82
C ALA A 50 0.60 -0.71 7.63
N ALA A 51 0.18 -1.44 6.60
CA ALA A 51 0.78 -2.73 6.26
C ALA A 51 2.26 -2.56 5.90
N MET A 52 2.62 -1.53 5.13
CA MET A 52 4.01 -1.22 4.82
C MET A 52 4.84 -0.98 6.08
N HIS A 53 4.35 -0.18 7.03
CA HIS A 53 5.05 0.08 8.29
C HIS A 53 5.25 -1.18 9.12
N VAL A 54 4.21 -2.01 9.26
CA VAL A 54 4.28 -3.27 10.02
C VAL A 54 5.28 -4.26 9.41
N HIS A 55 5.34 -4.33 8.07
CA HIS A 55 6.26 -5.23 7.36
C HIS A 55 7.62 -4.60 7.05
N GLY A 56 7.88 -3.35 7.47
CA GLY A 56 9.14 -2.66 7.20
C GLY A 56 9.38 -2.32 5.73
N VAL A 57 8.33 -2.23 4.91
CA VAL A 57 8.42 -1.83 3.51
C VAL A 57 8.52 -0.30 3.44
N THR A 58 9.61 0.21 2.89
CA THR A 58 9.90 1.65 2.87
C THR A 58 9.68 2.31 1.52
N HIS A 59 9.43 1.56 0.45
CA HIS A 59 9.27 2.10 -0.91
C HIS A 59 7.95 1.64 -1.51
N LEU A 60 7.16 2.60 -2.01
CA LEU A 60 5.90 2.33 -2.70
C LEU A 60 6.03 2.76 -4.17
N LEU A 61 5.94 1.80 -5.09
CA LEU A 61 5.80 2.08 -6.52
C LEU A 61 4.33 2.33 -6.83
N THR A 62 3.96 3.53 -7.26
CA THR A 62 2.55 3.89 -7.51
C THR A 62 2.39 5.02 -8.53
N LEU A 63 1.25 5.02 -9.23
CA LEU A 63 0.82 6.13 -10.08
C LEU A 63 0.20 7.28 -9.25
N ASN A 64 -0.26 7.01 -8.02
CA ASN A 64 -0.95 7.97 -7.16
C ASN A 64 -0.03 8.65 -6.16
N VAL A 65 1.12 9.15 -6.63
CA VAL A 65 2.19 9.66 -5.76
C VAL A 65 1.69 10.66 -4.72
N ARG A 66 0.84 11.59 -5.15
CA ARG A 66 0.32 12.69 -4.32
C ARG A 66 -0.42 12.19 -3.07
N ASP A 67 -1.20 11.13 -3.20
CA ASP A 67 -2.07 10.67 -2.12
C ASP A 67 -1.28 9.97 -1.02
N PHE A 68 -0.13 9.38 -1.38
CA PHE A 68 0.79 8.73 -0.44
C PHE A 68 1.89 9.63 0.12
N ALA A 69 2.20 10.75 -0.55
CA ALA A 69 3.27 11.67 -0.15
C ALA A 69 3.08 12.28 1.26
N ARG A 70 1.85 12.22 1.80
CA ARG A 70 1.51 12.72 3.13
C ARG A 70 1.95 11.81 4.29
N TYR A 71 2.34 10.57 4.01
CA TYR A 71 2.67 9.59 5.04
C TYR A 71 4.19 9.51 5.28
N PRO A 72 4.65 9.66 6.53
CA PRO A 72 6.07 9.53 6.85
C PRO A 72 6.50 8.07 6.85
N GLY A 73 7.79 7.80 6.67
CA GLY A 73 8.35 6.44 6.76
C GLY A 73 8.30 5.65 5.44
N ILE A 74 7.71 6.23 4.39
CA ILE A 74 7.71 5.66 3.04
C ILE A 74 8.29 6.63 2.01
N THR A 75 8.92 6.08 0.98
CA THR A 75 9.38 6.76 -0.21
C THR A 75 8.45 6.37 -1.35
N VAL A 76 7.76 7.35 -1.92
CA VAL A 76 6.81 7.12 -2.99
C VAL A 76 7.50 7.34 -4.33
N VAL A 77 7.49 6.30 -5.16
CA VAL A 77 8.22 6.25 -6.43
C VAL A 77 7.21 6.14 -7.57
N HIS A 78 7.34 7.02 -8.56
CA HIS A 78 6.55 6.92 -9.77
C HIS A 78 7.22 5.92 -10.74
N PRO A 79 6.49 5.00 -11.39
CA PRO A 79 7.09 4.04 -12.32
C PRO A 79 7.98 4.65 -13.40
N GLN A 80 7.66 5.84 -13.90
CA GLN A 80 8.47 6.52 -14.93
C GLN A 80 9.82 7.03 -14.43
N THR A 81 10.08 7.06 -13.12
CA THR A 81 11.37 7.51 -12.56
C THR A 81 12.34 6.36 -12.30
N VAL A 82 11.96 5.12 -12.65
CA VAL A 82 12.76 3.90 -12.43
C VAL A 82 13.14 3.23 -13.78
N LEU A 83 12.85 3.91 -14.89
CA LEU A 83 13.12 3.46 -16.27
C LEU A 83 14.36 4.14 -16.84
#